data_AF-A0A376EDY9-F1
#
_entry.id   AF-A0A376EDY9-F1
#
_cell.length_a   1.000
_cell.length_b   1.000
_cell.length_c   1.000
_cell.angle_alpha   90.00
_cell.angle_beta   90.00
_cell.angle_gamma   90.00
#
_symmetry.space_group_name_H-M   'P 1'
#
loop_
_entity.id
_entity.type
_entity.pdbx_description
1 polymer ?
#
loop_
_entity_poly.entity_id
_entity_poly.type
_entity_poly.pdbx_seq_one_letter_code
_entity_poly.pdbx_strand_id
1 'polypeptide(L)'
;MKSENQLLQEISYLITIFESAFLLLHSDKFHHDEAQMKKLYASKKISEELDEKKIDIIFMQLANEGFKEIVFNDLLTKISKYDDLVFEKKIITNNTFLNSYFDKIPELIKIQQWIKIKENDILEIEESQSGMPQLEKQKVISDFEIELNHLKKEQEMIYSKYSWIKTNYYFKILTKADEILQKIENYFKVSVLKPAKEIFDSEITRKIFDTMVEKKYIYPKSQLTHEDFHLILNLKMPKKNCADALKVTHFAYLFKLLSDDVEKKGFKKKEWQSFVIKEFNLTESTLKSRFYEKENYENFYEIINS
;
A
#
# COMPACT_ATOMS: atom_id res chain seq x y z
N MET A 1 -0.96 -1.86 -38.30
CA MET A 1 0.45 -2.32 -38.28
C MET A 1 1.44 -1.34 -37.65
N LYS A 2 1.55 -0.04 -38.03
CA LYS A 2 2.45 0.88 -37.30
C LYS A 2 1.92 1.32 -35.92
N SER A 3 0.61 1.54 -35.77
CA SER A 3 -0.02 1.95 -34.50
C SER A 3 -0.09 0.83 -33.46
N GLU A 4 -0.47 -0.38 -33.87
CA GLU A 4 -0.53 -1.57 -33.00
C GLU A 4 0.81 -1.85 -32.31
N ASN A 5 1.93 -1.69 -33.02
CA ASN A 5 3.27 -1.89 -32.45
C ASN A 5 3.59 -0.81 -31.40
N GLN A 6 3.12 0.43 -31.60
CA GLN A 6 3.33 1.52 -30.66
C GLN A 6 2.51 1.36 -29.38
N LEU A 7 1.24 0.93 -29.47
CA LEU A 7 0.40 0.70 -28.28
C LEU A 7 0.91 -0.48 -27.43
N LEU A 8 1.37 -1.55 -28.08
CA LEU A 8 2.01 -2.66 -27.37
C LEU A 8 3.32 -2.24 -26.71
N GLN A 9 4.12 -1.38 -27.36
CA GLN A 9 5.31 -0.80 -26.74
C GLN A 9 4.98 0.01 -25.49
N GLU A 10 3.88 0.78 -25.48
CA GLU A 10 3.44 1.51 -24.28
C GLU A 10 3.09 0.55 -23.13
N ILE A 11 2.41 -0.57 -23.41
CA ILE A 11 2.13 -1.60 -22.38
C ILE A 11 3.43 -2.23 -21.89
N SER A 12 4.33 -2.65 -22.79
CA SER A 12 5.65 -3.20 -22.42
C SER A 12 6.49 -2.22 -21.60
N TYR A 13 6.34 -0.93 -21.86
CA TYR A 13 6.99 0.11 -21.09
C TYR A 13 6.43 0.20 -19.67
N LEU A 14 5.10 0.19 -19.50
CA LEU A 14 4.47 0.14 -18.17
C LEU A 14 4.91 -1.09 -17.37
N ILE A 15 5.01 -2.26 -18.01
CA ILE A 15 5.54 -3.49 -17.39
C ILE A 15 6.95 -3.25 -16.85
N THR A 16 7.82 -2.62 -17.65
CA THR A 16 9.21 -2.31 -17.27
C THR A 16 9.27 -1.32 -16.10
N ILE A 17 8.36 -0.34 -16.06
CA ILE A 17 8.25 0.60 -14.94
C ILE A 17 7.93 -0.15 -13.64
N PHE A 18 6.89 -0.99 -13.63
CA PHE A 18 6.48 -1.70 -12.42
C PHE A 18 7.51 -2.76 -11.98
N GLU A 19 8.22 -3.38 -12.92
CA GLU A 19 9.36 -4.24 -12.58
C GLU A 19 10.51 -3.46 -11.93
N SER A 20 10.82 -2.28 -12.45
CA SER A 20 11.84 -1.39 -11.86
C SER A 20 11.42 -0.91 -10.46
N ALA A 21 10.15 -0.53 -10.30
CA ALA A 21 9.58 -0.13 -9.02
C ALA A 21 9.66 -1.26 -7.99
N PHE A 22 9.32 -2.49 -8.39
CA PHE A 22 9.42 -3.68 -7.54
C PHE A 22 10.86 -3.93 -7.10
N LEU A 23 11.83 -3.93 -8.03
CA LEU A 23 13.23 -4.18 -7.70
C LEU A 23 13.82 -3.13 -6.75
N LEU A 24 13.51 -1.86 -7.01
CA LEU A 24 13.91 -0.75 -6.14
C LEU A 24 13.40 -0.99 -4.72
N LEU A 25 12.09 -1.25 -4.59
CA LEU A 25 11.47 -1.42 -3.30
C LEU A 25 11.95 -2.70 -2.58
N HIS A 26 12.10 -3.79 -3.31
CA HIS A 26 12.52 -5.07 -2.76
C HIS A 26 13.89 -4.95 -2.09
N SER A 27 14.80 -4.24 -2.77
CA SER A 27 16.15 -3.97 -2.29
C SER A 27 16.23 -2.89 -1.21
N ASP A 28 15.18 -2.09 -0.99
CA ASP A 28 15.19 -1.01 0.00
C ASP A 28 15.17 -1.57 1.42
N LYS A 29 16.08 -1.03 2.24
CA LYS A 29 16.29 -1.40 3.64
C LYS A 29 15.80 -0.33 4.61
N PHE A 30 15.37 0.84 4.12
CA PHE A 30 14.88 1.94 4.95
C PHE A 30 15.86 2.40 6.05
N HIS A 31 17.16 2.39 5.76
CA HIS A 31 18.23 2.93 6.62
C HIS A 31 18.64 4.34 6.21
N HIS A 32 19.34 5.08 7.07
CA HIS A 32 19.77 6.47 6.84
C HIS A 32 21.19 6.59 6.24
N ASP A 33 21.33 6.33 4.95
CA ASP A 33 22.58 6.40 4.19
C ASP A 33 22.38 7.01 2.78
N GLU A 34 23.47 7.39 2.11
CA GLU A 34 23.40 7.98 0.77
C GLU A 34 22.81 7.02 -0.28
N ALA A 35 22.94 5.72 -0.09
CA ALA A 35 22.45 4.72 -1.02
C ALA A 35 20.92 4.62 -1.02
N GLN A 36 20.24 4.69 0.14
CA GLN A 36 18.76 4.73 0.12
C GLN A 36 18.23 6.09 -0.34
N MET A 37 18.98 7.19 -0.16
CA MET A 37 18.59 8.48 -0.76
C MET A 37 18.50 8.39 -2.28
N LYS A 38 19.44 7.69 -2.92
CA LYS A 38 19.41 7.41 -4.36
C LYS A 38 18.18 6.58 -4.76
N LYS A 39 17.77 5.62 -3.93
CA LYS A 39 16.55 4.81 -4.19
C LYS A 39 15.27 5.62 -4.05
N LEU A 40 15.18 6.49 -3.04
CA LEU A 40 14.05 7.40 -2.87
C LEU A 40 13.94 8.36 -4.07
N TYR A 41 15.07 8.87 -4.56
CA TYR A 41 15.10 9.68 -5.77
C TYR A 41 14.72 8.89 -7.03
N ALA A 42 15.15 7.64 -7.16
CA ALA A 42 14.74 6.77 -8.26
C ALA A 42 13.22 6.49 -8.23
N SER A 43 12.66 6.29 -7.04
CA SER A 43 11.22 6.11 -6.85
C SER A 43 10.43 7.38 -7.19
N LYS A 44 10.97 8.56 -6.85
CA LYS A 44 10.43 9.85 -7.30
C LYS A 44 10.34 9.92 -8.82
N LYS A 45 11.43 9.58 -9.52
CA LYS A 45 11.45 9.58 -11.00
C LYS A 45 10.40 8.66 -11.60
N ILE A 46 10.26 7.43 -11.07
CA ILE A 46 9.24 6.50 -11.54
C ILE A 46 7.83 7.09 -11.36
N SER A 47 7.56 7.70 -10.21
CA SER A 47 6.26 8.36 -9.97
C SER A 47 6.01 9.50 -10.97
N GLU A 48 7.00 10.35 -11.21
CA GLU A 48 6.90 11.47 -12.18
C GLU A 48 6.68 10.95 -13.60
N GLU A 49 7.36 9.88 -13.98
CA GLU A 49 7.20 9.24 -15.29
C GLU A 49 5.81 8.63 -15.50
N LEU A 50 5.24 8.02 -14.44
CA LEU A 50 3.85 7.54 -14.46
C LEU A 50 2.85 8.71 -14.54
N ASP A 51 3.13 9.84 -13.89
CA ASP A 51 2.29 11.05 -13.95
C ASP A 51 2.26 11.66 -15.36
N GLU A 52 3.37 11.58 -16.11
CA GLU A 52 3.46 12.08 -17.49
C GLU A 52 2.71 11.21 -18.51
N LYS A 53 2.47 9.93 -18.20
CA LYS A 53 1.76 9.01 -19.09
C LYS A 53 0.28 9.40 -19.21
N LYS A 54 -0.16 9.60 -20.45
CA LYS A 54 -1.59 9.79 -20.78
C LYS A 54 -2.34 8.47 -20.80
N ILE A 55 -2.37 7.79 -19.66
CA ILE A 55 -2.96 6.46 -19.44
C ILE A 55 -4.34 6.34 -20.08
N ASP A 56 -5.23 7.31 -19.85
CA ASP A 56 -6.58 7.29 -20.43
C ASP A 56 -6.59 7.21 -21.97
N ILE A 57 -5.71 7.96 -22.63
CA ILE A 57 -5.63 7.98 -24.10
C ILE A 57 -5.14 6.62 -24.61
N ILE A 58 -4.13 6.05 -23.95
CA ILE A 58 -3.54 4.75 -24.30
C ILE A 58 -4.62 3.66 -24.23
N PHE A 59 -5.35 3.56 -23.11
CA PHE A 59 -6.36 2.52 -22.91
C PHE A 59 -7.58 2.69 -23.82
N MET A 60 -8.01 3.93 -24.08
CA MET A 60 -9.08 4.22 -25.04
C MET A 60 -8.68 3.79 -26.47
N GLN A 61 -7.44 4.07 -26.89
CA GLN A 61 -6.94 3.67 -28.22
C GLN A 61 -6.84 2.16 -28.36
N LEU A 62 -6.32 1.47 -27.34
CA LEU A 62 -6.28 0.01 -27.30
C LEU A 62 -7.68 -0.61 -27.44
N ALA A 63 -8.69 -0.03 -26.78
CA ALA A 63 -10.06 -0.52 -26.86
C ALA A 63 -10.66 -0.32 -28.26
N ASN A 64 -10.41 0.85 -28.87
CA ASN A 64 -10.86 1.16 -30.23
C ASN A 64 -10.17 0.28 -31.29
N GLU A 65 -8.91 -0.10 -31.09
CA GLU A 65 -8.19 -1.03 -31.97
C GLU A 65 -8.59 -2.50 -31.72
N GLY A 66 -9.48 -2.79 -30.77
CA GLY A 66 -10.03 -4.13 -30.55
C GLY A 66 -9.10 -5.10 -29.81
N PHE A 67 -8.14 -4.58 -29.05
CA PHE A 67 -7.27 -5.40 -28.21
C PHE A 67 -8.07 -6.19 -27.16
N LYS A 68 -7.61 -7.39 -26.84
CA LYS A 68 -8.22 -8.26 -25.81
C LYS A 68 -7.52 -8.09 -24.48
N GLU A 69 -8.23 -8.34 -23.39
CA GLU A 69 -7.74 -8.24 -22.01
C GLU A 69 -6.42 -8.98 -21.73
N ILE A 70 -6.15 -10.09 -22.45
CA ILE A 70 -4.95 -10.91 -22.27
C ILE A 70 -3.65 -10.13 -22.43
N VAL A 71 -3.65 -9.03 -23.20
CA VAL A 71 -2.46 -8.20 -23.41
C VAL A 71 -2.00 -7.48 -22.13
N PHE A 72 -2.87 -7.41 -21.12
CA PHE A 72 -2.57 -6.78 -19.83
C PHE A 72 -2.10 -7.77 -18.76
N ASN A 73 -2.16 -9.09 -18.98
CA ASN A 73 -1.90 -10.08 -17.93
C ASN A 73 -0.54 -9.93 -17.24
N ASP A 74 0.52 -9.63 -18.02
CA ASP A 74 1.84 -9.42 -17.44
C ASP A 74 1.89 -8.12 -16.62
N LEU A 75 1.32 -7.02 -17.15
CA LEU A 75 1.19 -5.76 -16.42
C LEU A 75 0.43 -5.93 -15.11
N LEU A 76 -0.72 -6.63 -15.14
CA LEU A 76 -1.51 -6.96 -13.96
C LEU A 76 -0.66 -7.76 -12.96
N THR A 77 0.10 -8.75 -13.42
CA THR A 77 0.99 -9.55 -12.58
C THR A 77 2.08 -8.71 -11.92
N LYS A 78 2.71 -7.78 -12.66
CA LYS A 78 3.73 -6.88 -12.11
C LYS A 78 3.15 -5.92 -11.08
N ILE A 79 1.97 -5.36 -11.36
CA ILE A 79 1.26 -4.48 -10.43
C ILE A 79 0.91 -5.23 -9.14
N SER A 80 0.33 -6.43 -9.24
CA SER A 80 0.00 -7.22 -8.04
C SER A 80 1.23 -7.54 -7.19
N LYS A 81 2.34 -7.93 -7.80
CA LYS A 81 3.61 -8.17 -7.07
C LYS A 81 4.12 -6.92 -6.37
N TYR A 82 3.98 -5.76 -7.01
CA TYR A 82 4.36 -4.49 -6.40
C TYR A 82 3.47 -4.16 -5.20
N ASP A 83 2.15 -4.31 -5.36
CA ASP A 83 1.18 -4.11 -4.29
C ASP A 83 1.47 -5.00 -3.07
N ASP A 84 1.63 -6.31 -3.30
CA ASP A 84 1.98 -7.29 -2.26
C ASP A 84 3.25 -6.87 -1.51
N LEU A 85 4.27 -6.42 -2.22
CA LEU A 85 5.53 -5.99 -1.63
C LEU A 85 5.40 -4.71 -0.83
N VAL A 86 4.56 -3.76 -1.27
CA VAL A 86 4.26 -2.53 -0.54
C VAL A 86 3.59 -2.86 0.79
N PHE A 87 2.68 -3.83 0.80
CA PHE A 87 2.05 -4.33 2.03
C PHE A 87 3.00 -5.14 2.92
N GLU A 88 3.81 -6.05 2.35
CA GLU A 88 4.78 -6.88 3.09
C GLU A 88 5.79 -6.01 3.86
N LYS A 89 6.33 -5.00 3.18
CA LYS A 89 7.24 -4.01 3.77
C LYS A 89 6.50 -3.00 4.67
N LYS A 90 5.17 -3.12 4.81
CA LYS A 90 4.28 -2.26 5.62
C LYS A 90 4.42 -0.77 5.28
N ILE A 91 4.45 -0.42 3.99
CA ILE A 91 4.89 0.89 3.48
C ILE A 91 3.87 2.03 3.66
N ILE A 92 2.78 1.80 4.40
CA ILE A 92 1.98 2.92 4.92
C ILE A 92 2.83 3.80 5.88
N THR A 93 3.87 3.26 6.53
CA THR A 93 4.33 3.82 7.81
C THR A 93 5.83 3.92 8.00
N ASN A 94 6.55 4.64 7.13
CA ASN A 94 7.76 5.23 7.67
C ASN A 94 7.96 6.68 7.25
N ASN A 95 6.93 7.49 7.52
CA ASN A 95 7.12 8.94 7.65
C ASN A 95 8.28 9.24 8.62
N THR A 96 8.52 8.40 9.64
CA THR A 96 9.69 8.52 10.52
C THR A 96 11.00 8.36 9.75
N PHE A 97 11.08 7.43 8.79
CA PHE A 97 12.23 7.30 7.90
C PHE A 97 12.39 8.53 7.00
N LEU A 98 11.32 8.97 6.34
CA LEU A 98 11.36 10.14 5.44
C LEU A 98 11.73 11.42 6.21
N ASN A 99 11.17 11.61 7.41
CA ASN A 99 11.50 12.71 8.31
C ASN A 99 12.94 12.60 8.79
N SER A 100 13.39 11.43 9.25
CA SER A 100 14.77 11.22 9.68
C SER A 100 15.78 11.45 8.55
N TYR A 101 15.42 11.12 7.30
CA TYR A 101 16.22 11.50 6.13
C TYR A 101 16.27 13.00 5.94
N PHE A 102 15.11 13.63 5.95
CA PHE A 102 14.96 15.05 5.77
C PHE A 102 15.78 15.84 6.80
N ASP A 103 15.73 15.41 8.07
CA ASP A 103 16.46 16.02 9.18
C ASP A 103 17.99 15.77 9.10
N LYS A 104 18.41 14.74 8.35
CA LYS A 104 19.82 14.38 8.17
C LYS A 104 20.48 14.98 6.93
N ILE A 105 19.78 15.84 6.18
CA ILE A 105 20.34 16.49 5.00
C ILE A 105 21.52 17.39 5.43
N PRO A 106 22.73 17.21 4.87
CA PRO A 106 23.90 17.97 5.31
C PRO A 106 23.74 19.49 5.21
N GLU A 107 23.12 19.99 4.13
CA GLU A 107 22.83 21.42 3.95
C GLU A 107 21.89 21.94 5.07
N LEU A 108 20.88 21.15 5.44
CA LEU A 108 19.91 21.52 6.48
C LEU A 108 20.55 21.51 7.89
N ILE A 109 21.37 20.50 8.19
CA ILE A 109 22.11 20.43 9.46
C ILE A 109 23.01 21.65 9.60
N LYS A 110 23.76 21.99 8.54
CA LYS A 110 24.70 23.10 8.56
C LYS A 110 24.01 24.45 8.80
N ILE A 111 22.92 24.72 8.09
CA ILE A 111 22.19 25.99 8.26
C ILE A 111 21.53 26.08 9.64
N GLN A 112 21.00 24.97 10.16
CA GLN A 112 20.43 24.92 11.53
C GLN A 112 21.48 25.20 12.60
N GLN A 113 22.70 24.68 12.43
CA GLN A 113 23.82 24.97 13.35
C GLN A 113 24.20 26.45 13.32
N TRP A 114 24.30 27.05 12.13
CA TRP A 114 24.62 28.47 11.98
C TRP A 114 23.56 29.39 12.58
N ILE A 115 22.28 29.07 12.37
CA ILE A 115 21.17 29.78 13.03
C ILE A 115 21.32 29.72 14.54
N LYS A 116 21.56 28.53 15.11
CA LYS A 116 21.71 28.36 16.57
C LYS A 116 22.90 29.13 17.14
N ILE A 117 24.03 29.16 16.41
CA ILE A 117 25.19 29.96 16.81
C ILE A 117 24.82 31.43 16.86
N LYS A 118 24.14 31.95 15.81
CA LYS A 118 23.73 33.36 15.77
C LYS A 118 22.69 33.73 16.82
N GLU A 119 21.74 32.85 17.11
CA GLU A 119 20.77 33.05 18.20
C GLU A 119 21.47 33.12 19.56
N ASN A 120 22.46 32.27 19.80
CA ASN A 120 23.27 32.33 21.01
C ASN A 120 24.14 33.59 21.08
N ASP A 121 24.77 34.00 19.97
CA ASP A 121 25.59 35.22 19.91
C ASP A 121 24.77 36.47 20.29
N ILE A 122 23.51 36.55 19.86
CA ILE A 122 22.58 37.64 20.21
C ILE A 122 22.29 37.60 21.72
N LEU A 123 21.89 36.44 22.25
CA LEU A 123 21.57 36.27 23.67
C LEU A 123 22.77 36.62 24.57
N GLU A 124 23.97 36.18 24.21
CA GLU A 124 25.19 36.49 24.96
C GLU A 124 25.46 38.01 25.03
N ILE A 125 25.20 38.76 23.94
CA ILE A 125 25.38 40.21 23.94
C ILE A 125 24.30 40.90 24.79
N GLU A 126 23.05 40.46 24.68
CA GLU A 126 21.92 40.97 25.47
C GLU A 126 22.13 40.77 26.98
N GLU A 127 22.59 39.59 27.37
CA GLU A 127 22.85 39.22 28.77
C GLU A 127 24.20 39.75 29.28
N SER A 128 25.11 40.16 28.39
CA SER A 128 26.43 40.65 28.81
C SER A 128 26.32 41.91 29.66
N GLN A 129 26.80 41.84 30.90
CA GLN A 129 27.10 43.02 31.73
C GLN A 129 28.38 43.76 31.27
N SER A 130 28.80 43.54 30.03
CA SER A 130 29.99 44.18 29.47
C SER A 130 29.82 45.71 29.48
N GLY A 131 30.89 46.44 29.81
CA GLY A 131 30.95 47.91 29.81
C GLY A 131 30.83 48.54 28.42
N MET A 132 30.34 47.80 27.42
CA MET A 132 30.06 48.29 26.09
C MET A 132 28.89 49.29 26.14
N PRO A 133 29.02 50.47 25.50
CA PRO A 133 27.93 51.44 25.38
C PRO A 133 26.66 50.83 24.77
N GLN A 134 25.49 51.25 25.27
CA GLN A 134 24.17 50.76 24.84
C GLN A 134 23.97 50.85 23.31
N LEU A 135 24.42 51.95 22.71
CA LEU A 135 24.33 52.23 21.27
C LEU A 135 25.18 51.25 20.44
N GLU A 136 26.36 50.87 20.93
CA GLU A 136 27.22 49.90 20.26
C GLU A 136 26.62 48.49 20.38
N LYS A 137 26.09 48.12 21.56
CA LYS A 137 25.37 46.85 21.74
C LYS A 137 24.20 46.71 20.75
N GLN A 138 23.37 47.75 20.64
CA GLN A 138 22.22 47.75 19.72
C GLN A 138 22.66 47.61 18.25
N LYS A 139 23.77 48.23 17.87
CA LYS A 139 24.29 48.13 16.51
C LYS A 139 24.77 46.70 16.20
N VAL A 140 25.52 46.09 17.10
CA VAL A 140 26.02 44.71 16.92
C VAL A 140 24.86 43.71 16.89
N ILE A 141 23.87 43.85 17.79
CA ILE A 141 22.65 43.03 17.77
C ILE A 141 21.93 43.19 16.43
N SER A 142 21.73 44.42 15.96
CA SER A 142 21.07 44.69 14.67
C SER A 142 21.82 44.03 13.50
N ASP A 143 23.15 44.05 13.50
CA ASP A 143 23.95 43.40 12.46
C ASP A 143 23.77 41.85 12.49
N PHE A 144 23.73 41.25 13.69
CA PHE A 144 23.47 39.82 13.87
C PHE A 144 22.03 39.44 13.50
N GLU A 145 21.04 40.27 13.79
CA GLU A 145 19.65 40.06 13.37
C GLU A 145 19.51 40.06 11.84
N ILE A 146 20.26 40.92 11.13
CA ILE A 146 20.30 40.93 9.66
C ILE A 146 20.87 39.61 9.14
N GLU A 147 22.00 39.15 9.69
CA GLU A 147 22.61 37.87 9.33
C GLU A 147 21.68 36.69 9.64
N LEU A 148 21.04 36.68 10.81
CA LEU A 148 20.07 35.65 11.21
C LEU A 148 18.89 35.60 10.24
N ASN A 149 18.38 36.75 9.81
CA ASN A 149 17.32 36.82 8.81
C ASN A 149 17.77 36.26 7.45
N HIS A 150 19.01 36.50 7.04
CA HIS A 150 19.58 35.89 5.84
C HIS A 150 19.64 34.36 5.98
N LEU A 151 20.14 33.85 7.10
CA LEU A 151 20.24 32.41 7.38
C LEU A 151 18.86 31.73 7.40
N LYS A 152 17.84 32.38 7.98
CA LYS A 152 16.45 31.88 7.99
C LYS A 152 15.87 31.80 6.58
N LYS A 153 16.11 32.80 5.72
CA LYS A 153 15.71 32.74 4.30
C LYS A 153 16.43 31.61 3.55
N GLU A 154 17.72 31.41 3.80
CA GLU A 154 18.47 30.30 3.22
C GLU A 154 17.92 28.93 3.67
N GLN A 155 17.58 28.82 4.95
CA GLN A 155 16.92 27.64 5.50
C GLN A 155 15.59 27.34 4.78
N GLU A 156 14.74 28.35 4.56
CA GLU A 156 13.49 28.19 3.79
C GLU A 156 13.73 27.70 2.36
N MET A 157 14.76 28.22 1.68
CA MET A 157 15.13 27.76 0.35
C MET A 157 15.56 26.28 0.36
N ILE A 158 16.34 25.86 1.35
CA ILE A 158 16.76 24.46 1.53
C ILE A 158 15.53 23.57 1.82
N TYR A 159 14.62 23.99 2.70
CA TYR A 159 13.36 23.29 2.96
C TYR A 159 12.56 23.07 1.67
N SER A 160 12.41 24.10 0.85
CA SER A 160 11.69 24.02 -0.42
C SER A 160 12.35 23.04 -1.39
N LYS A 161 13.68 23.16 -1.58
CA LYS A 161 14.50 22.30 -2.45
C LYS A 161 14.37 20.81 -2.11
N TYR A 162 14.27 20.46 -0.83
CA TYR A 162 14.23 19.07 -0.36
C TYR A 162 12.86 18.58 0.13
N SER A 163 11.83 19.41 0.05
CA SER A 163 10.46 19.09 0.49
C SER A 163 9.94 17.77 -0.08
N TRP A 164 10.35 17.44 -1.32
CA TRP A 164 10.01 16.22 -2.01
C TRP A 164 10.38 14.94 -1.24
N ILE A 165 11.42 14.96 -0.39
CA ILE A 165 11.87 13.81 0.41
C ILE A 165 10.80 13.34 1.39
N LYS A 166 9.94 14.24 1.86
CA LYS A 166 8.84 13.89 2.77
C LYS A 166 7.67 13.19 2.06
N THR A 167 7.72 13.06 0.74
CA THR A 167 6.66 12.40 -0.04
C THR A 167 6.93 10.90 -0.12
N ASN A 168 5.91 10.09 0.21
CA ASN A 168 5.97 8.64 0.05
C ASN A 168 5.72 8.24 -1.42
N TYR A 169 6.79 8.23 -2.22
CA TYR A 169 6.69 7.88 -3.65
C TYR A 169 6.29 6.44 -3.91
N TYR A 170 6.59 5.50 -3.00
CA TYR A 170 6.10 4.13 -3.11
C TYR A 170 4.57 4.07 -3.11
N PHE A 171 3.95 4.85 -2.22
CA PHE A 171 2.49 4.98 -2.18
C PHE A 171 1.91 5.73 -3.39
N LYS A 172 2.62 6.75 -3.91
CA LYS A 172 2.21 7.42 -5.16
C LYS A 172 2.20 6.46 -6.35
N ILE A 173 3.23 5.64 -6.49
CA ILE A 173 3.30 4.60 -7.54
C ILE A 173 2.15 3.62 -7.38
N LEU A 174 1.85 3.17 -6.16
CA LEU A 174 0.70 2.30 -5.90
C LEU A 174 -0.63 2.96 -6.30
N THR A 175 -0.83 4.23 -5.94
CA THR A 175 -2.04 4.99 -6.33
C THR A 175 -2.18 5.04 -7.85
N LYS A 176 -1.06 5.23 -8.58
CA LYS A 176 -1.06 5.16 -10.04
C LYS A 176 -1.33 3.77 -10.60
N ALA A 177 -0.86 2.73 -9.94
CA ALA A 177 -1.21 1.36 -10.29
C ALA A 177 -2.73 1.15 -10.21
N ASP A 178 -3.37 1.59 -9.12
CA ASP A 178 -4.82 1.50 -8.94
C ASP A 178 -5.59 2.26 -10.02
N GLU A 179 -5.14 3.47 -10.39
CA GLU A 179 -5.73 4.23 -11.50
C GLU A 179 -5.66 3.42 -12.81
N ILE A 180 -4.50 2.82 -13.12
CA ILE A 180 -4.31 1.99 -14.32
C ILE A 180 -5.24 0.78 -14.30
N LEU A 181 -5.35 0.08 -13.16
CA LEU A 181 -6.25 -1.07 -13.01
C LEU A 181 -7.70 -0.67 -13.27
N GLN A 182 -8.15 0.46 -12.71
CA GLN A 182 -9.50 0.98 -12.96
C GLN A 182 -9.75 1.29 -14.44
N LYS A 183 -8.75 1.81 -15.17
CA LYS A 183 -8.90 2.04 -16.61
C LYS A 183 -9.03 0.73 -17.38
N ILE A 184 -8.21 -0.28 -17.06
CA ILE A 184 -8.32 -1.61 -17.67
C ILE A 184 -9.73 -2.19 -17.45
N GLU A 185 -10.23 -2.13 -16.22
CA GLU A 185 -11.59 -2.60 -15.87
C GLU A 185 -12.66 -1.87 -16.68
N ASN A 186 -12.58 -0.53 -16.76
CA ASN A 186 -13.57 0.29 -17.45
C ASN A 186 -13.64 0.03 -18.95
N TYR A 187 -12.48 -0.08 -19.61
CA TYR A 187 -12.43 -0.21 -21.07
C TYR A 187 -12.56 -1.66 -21.57
N PHE A 188 -12.13 -2.66 -20.79
CA PHE A 188 -12.03 -4.04 -21.26
C PHE A 188 -12.88 -5.02 -20.45
N LYS A 189 -13.62 -4.57 -19.43
CA LYS A 189 -14.45 -5.41 -18.55
C LYS A 189 -13.69 -6.62 -17.96
N VAL A 190 -12.39 -6.46 -17.75
CA VAL A 190 -11.55 -7.49 -17.14
C VAL A 190 -11.99 -7.66 -15.70
N SER A 191 -12.29 -8.88 -15.29
CA SER A 191 -12.32 -9.22 -13.86
C SER A 191 -10.89 -9.21 -13.34
N VAL A 192 -10.36 -8.02 -13.08
CA VAL A 192 -9.02 -7.84 -12.52
C VAL A 192 -8.99 -8.48 -11.14
N LEU A 193 -7.99 -9.34 -10.92
CA LEU A 193 -7.60 -9.75 -9.57
C LEU A 193 -7.15 -8.49 -8.83
N LYS A 194 -8.04 -7.85 -8.07
CA LYS A 194 -7.66 -6.86 -7.07
C LYS A 194 -7.11 -7.60 -5.82
N PRO A 195 -5.83 -7.45 -5.45
CA PRO A 195 -5.43 -7.38 -4.05
C PRO A 195 -5.44 -5.91 -3.60
N ALA A 196 -5.72 -5.71 -2.32
CA ALA A 196 -5.58 -4.48 -1.51
C ALA A 196 -6.56 -4.49 -0.33
N LYS A 197 -7.45 -5.49 -0.23
CA LYS A 197 -8.23 -5.76 0.99
C LYS A 197 -8.71 -7.21 1.00
N GLU A 198 -7.77 -8.14 1.16
CA GLU A 198 -8.15 -9.49 1.59
C GLU A 198 -8.82 -9.35 2.95
N ILE A 199 -10.04 -9.83 3.05
CA ILE A 199 -10.82 -9.89 4.29
C ILE A 199 -10.09 -10.83 5.27
N PHE A 200 -9.49 -11.91 4.75
CA PHE A 200 -8.73 -12.89 5.52
C PHE A 200 -7.43 -13.23 4.81
N ASP A 201 -6.32 -13.19 5.56
CA ASP A 201 -5.03 -13.57 5.03
C ASP A 201 -4.96 -15.07 4.67
N SER A 202 -3.98 -15.41 3.84
CA SER A 202 -3.75 -16.79 3.39
C SER A 202 -3.42 -17.75 4.54
N GLU A 203 -2.81 -17.27 5.62
CA GLU A 203 -2.40 -18.12 6.75
C GLU A 203 -3.60 -18.55 7.60
N ILE A 204 -4.47 -17.62 7.97
CA ILE A 204 -5.74 -17.85 8.67
C ILE A 204 -6.63 -18.76 7.84
N THR A 205 -6.83 -18.42 6.56
CA THR A 205 -7.67 -19.24 5.67
C THR A 205 -7.11 -20.65 5.48
N ARG A 206 -5.79 -20.83 5.47
CA ARG A 206 -5.14 -22.15 5.46
C ARG A 206 -5.36 -22.93 6.74
N LYS A 207 -5.11 -22.33 7.91
CA LYS A 207 -5.34 -22.99 9.22
C LYS A 207 -6.80 -23.45 9.37
N ILE A 208 -7.74 -22.60 8.97
CA ILE A 208 -9.17 -22.93 8.94
C ILE A 208 -9.42 -24.12 7.99
N PHE A 209 -8.91 -24.05 6.77
CA PHE A 209 -9.10 -25.09 5.76
C PHE A 209 -8.57 -26.44 6.22
N ASP A 210 -7.32 -26.48 6.71
CA ASP A 210 -6.69 -27.70 7.21
C ASP A 210 -7.48 -28.32 8.37
N THR A 211 -7.97 -27.47 9.29
CA THR A 211 -8.85 -27.90 10.39
C THR A 211 -10.17 -28.48 9.86
N MET A 212 -10.77 -27.87 8.84
CA MET A 212 -12.01 -28.38 8.22
C MET A 212 -11.79 -29.72 7.52
N VAL A 213 -10.62 -29.93 6.89
CA VAL A 213 -10.23 -31.21 6.31
C VAL A 213 -10.07 -32.26 7.41
N GLU A 214 -9.31 -31.96 8.46
CA GLU A 214 -9.05 -32.86 9.58
C GLU A 214 -10.35 -33.32 10.27
N LYS A 215 -11.25 -32.36 10.53
CA LYS A 215 -12.56 -32.63 11.16
C LYS A 215 -13.60 -33.19 10.19
N LYS A 216 -13.25 -33.44 8.91
CA LYS A 216 -14.12 -33.99 7.86
C LYS A 216 -15.37 -33.15 7.61
N TYR A 217 -15.24 -31.82 7.62
CA TYR A 217 -16.33 -30.88 7.35
C TYR A 217 -16.52 -30.62 5.86
N ILE A 218 -15.51 -30.95 5.05
CA ILE A 218 -15.56 -30.92 3.60
C ILE A 218 -16.05 -32.29 3.10
N TYR A 219 -16.94 -32.32 2.10
CA TYR A 219 -17.38 -33.57 1.51
C TYR A 219 -16.21 -34.28 0.82
N PRO A 220 -16.01 -35.60 1.02
CA PRO A 220 -14.89 -36.34 0.43
C PRO A 220 -14.84 -36.31 -1.11
N LYS A 221 -15.98 -36.05 -1.76
CA LYS A 221 -16.10 -35.94 -3.21
C LYS A 221 -15.94 -34.51 -3.73
N SER A 222 -15.79 -33.52 -2.84
CA SER A 222 -15.61 -32.13 -3.27
C SER A 222 -14.23 -31.95 -3.90
N GLN A 223 -14.14 -31.06 -4.88
CA GLN A 223 -12.87 -30.59 -5.44
C GLN A 223 -12.39 -29.29 -4.79
N LEU A 224 -12.97 -28.91 -3.64
CA LEU A 224 -12.64 -27.67 -2.96
C LEU A 224 -11.17 -27.70 -2.52
N THR A 225 -10.37 -26.82 -3.10
CA THR A 225 -8.98 -26.61 -2.70
C THR A 225 -8.87 -25.48 -1.67
N HIS A 226 -7.73 -25.41 -0.97
CA HIS A 226 -7.43 -24.24 -0.11
C HIS A 226 -7.47 -22.94 -0.91
N GLU A 227 -6.98 -22.95 -2.15
CA GLU A 227 -6.98 -21.77 -3.01
C GLU A 227 -8.40 -21.30 -3.33
N ASP A 228 -9.30 -22.21 -3.71
CA ASP A 228 -10.71 -21.89 -3.95
C ASP A 228 -11.39 -21.37 -2.68
N PHE A 229 -11.11 -22.00 -1.53
CA PHE A 229 -11.63 -21.57 -0.24
C PHE A 229 -11.15 -20.16 0.14
N HIS A 230 -9.85 -19.88 -0.03
CA HIS A 230 -9.26 -18.58 0.21
C HIS A 230 -9.83 -17.50 -0.71
N LEU A 231 -10.04 -17.81 -2.00
CA LEU A 231 -10.68 -16.89 -2.95
C LEU A 231 -12.11 -16.57 -2.52
N ILE A 232 -12.92 -17.59 -2.20
CA ILE A 232 -14.32 -17.40 -1.79
C ILE A 232 -14.43 -16.52 -0.55
N LEU A 233 -13.61 -16.78 0.48
CA LEU A 233 -13.62 -15.98 1.71
C LEU A 233 -13.19 -14.53 1.50
N ASN A 234 -12.47 -14.25 0.41
CA ASN A 234 -11.98 -12.93 0.02
C ASN A 234 -12.78 -12.28 -1.11
N LEU A 235 -14.06 -12.66 -1.30
CA LEU A 235 -14.95 -12.11 -2.33
C LEU A 235 -14.43 -12.29 -3.78
N LYS A 236 -13.59 -13.29 -4.01
CA LYS A 236 -13.05 -13.64 -5.34
C LYS A 236 -13.72 -14.91 -5.84
N MET A 237 -13.92 -15.00 -7.16
CA MET A 237 -14.49 -16.19 -7.79
C MET A 237 -13.54 -17.38 -7.62
N PRO A 238 -14.04 -18.57 -7.22
CA PRO A 238 -13.22 -19.77 -7.18
C PRO A 238 -12.82 -20.21 -8.59
N LYS A 239 -11.71 -20.95 -8.70
CA LYS A 239 -11.23 -21.51 -9.98
C LYS A 239 -12.11 -22.66 -10.46
N LYS A 240 -12.86 -23.29 -9.55
CA LYS A 240 -13.74 -24.42 -9.81
C LYS A 240 -15.09 -24.25 -9.12
N ASN A 241 -16.09 -24.99 -9.60
CA ASN A 241 -17.38 -25.04 -8.93
C ASN A 241 -17.25 -25.69 -7.54
N CYS A 242 -17.62 -24.93 -6.50
CA CYS A 242 -17.52 -25.32 -5.10
C CYS A 242 -18.89 -25.57 -4.44
N ALA A 243 -19.96 -25.64 -5.24
CA ALA A 243 -21.30 -25.93 -4.75
C ALA A 243 -21.34 -27.23 -3.94
N ASP A 244 -22.02 -27.20 -2.80
CA ASP A 244 -22.21 -28.34 -1.91
C ASP A 244 -20.90 -28.96 -1.38
N ALA A 245 -19.79 -28.22 -1.40
CA ALA A 245 -18.50 -28.72 -0.92
C ALA A 245 -18.45 -28.91 0.60
N LEU A 246 -19.34 -28.25 1.35
CA LEU A 246 -19.29 -28.13 2.81
C LEU A 246 -20.48 -28.80 3.48
N LYS A 247 -20.24 -29.47 4.61
CA LYS A 247 -21.30 -29.91 5.53
C LYS A 247 -21.88 -28.70 6.24
N VAL A 248 -23.01 -28.19 5.74
CA VAL A 248 -23.69 -26.95 6.18
C VAL A 248 -23.79 -26.82 7.71
N THR A 249 -24.17 -27.91 8.39
CA THR A 249 -24.35 -27.93 9.85
C THR A 249 -23.09 -27.62 10.65
N HIS A 250 -21.91 -27.93 10.11
CA HIS A 250 -20.62 -27.73 10.78
C HIS A 250 -19.95 -26.41 10.37
N PHE A 251 -20.23 -25.93 9.16
CA PHE A 251 -19.70 -24.65 8.67
C PHE A 251 -20.37 -23.44 9.32
N ALA A 252 -21.61 -23.58 9.82
CA ALA A 252 -22.40 -22.45 10.32
C ALA A 252 -21.72 -21.65 11.47
N TYR A 253 -21.01 -22.32 12.39
CA TYR A 253 -20.30 -21.62 13.48
C TYR A 253 -19.10 -20.84 12.98
N LEU A 254 -18.25 -21.48 12.18
CA LEU A 254 -17.12 -20.83 11.53
C LEU A 254 -17.57 -19.64 10.69
N PHE A 255 -18.64 -19.82 9.90
CA PHE A 255 -19.20 -18.77 9.07
C PHE A 255 -19.67 -17.56 9.89
N LYS A 256 -20.27 -17.78 11.07
CA LYS A 256 -20.64 -16.69 11.99
C LYS A 256 -19.40 -15.96 12.52
N LEU A 257 -18.38 -16.68 12.98
CA LEU A 257 -17.15 -16.07 13.49
C LEU A 257 -16.46 -15.20 12.43
N LEU A 258 -16.32 -15.74 11.21
CA LEU A 258 -15.80 -15.01 10.06
C LEU A 258 -16.65 -13.78 9.75
N SER A 259 -17.98 -13.93 9.79
CA SER A 259 -18.89 -12.83 9.51
C SER A 259 -18.77 -11.66 10.50
N ASP A 260 -18.51 -11.94 11.77
CA ASP A 260 -18.28 -10.91 12.78
C ASP A 260 -16.90 -10.24 12.61
N ASP A 261 -15.91 -11.00 12.15
CA ASP A 261 -14.57 -10.48 11.83
C ASP A 261 -14.57 -9.60 10.56
N VAL A 262 -15.34 -9.96 9.53
CA VAL A 262 -15.57 -9.14 8.32
C VAL A 262 -16.07 -7.73 8.69
N GLU A 263 -17.01 -7.65 9.62
CA GLU A 263 -17.59 -6.39 10.10
C GLU A 263 -16.57 -5.56 10.86
N LYS A 264 -15.76 -6.19 11.75
CA LYS A 264 -14.66 -5.53 12.46
C LYS A 264 -13.59 -4.99 11.51
N LYS A 265 -13.34 -5.67 10.39
CA LYS A 265 -12.37 -5.27 9.36
C LYS A 265 -12.90 -4.20 8.40
N GLY A 266 -14.11 -3.67 8.65
CA GLY A 266 -14.68 -2.55 7.90
C GLY A 266 -15.29 -2.92 6.55
N PHE A 267 -15.63 -4.20 6.34
CA PHE A 267 -16.30 -4.68 5.14
C PHE A 267 -17.81 -4.83 5.34
N LYS A 268 -18.57 -4.76 4.24
CA LYS A 268 -20.03 -4.92 4.29
C LYS A 268 -20.41 -6.39 4.47
N LYS A 269 -20.70 -6.76 5.71
CA LYS A 269 -21.14 -8.10 6.14
C LYS A 269 -22.20 -8.74 5.24
N LYS A 270 -23.24 -8.00 4.84
CA LYS A 270 -24.32 -8.52 3.97
C LYS A 270 -23.84 -8.94 2.58
N GLU A 271 -22.93 -8.17 1.97
CA GLU A 271 -22.39 -8.46 0.65
C GLU A 271 -21.51 -9.71 0.71
N TRP A 272 -20.66 -9.80 1.73
CA TRP A 272 -19.83 -10.99 1.99
C TRP A 272 -20.67 -12.24 2.23
N GLN A 273 -21.68 -12.15 3.09
CA GLN A 273 -22.57 -13.28 3.38
C GLN A 273 -23.28 -13.79 2.12
N SER A 274 -23.82 -12.87 1.31
CA SER A 274 -24.54 -13.21 0.07
C SER A 274 -23.62 -13.93 -0.92
N PHE A 275 -22.38 -13.48 -1.04
CA PHE A 275 -21.39 -14.10 -1.92
C PHE A 275 -21.01 -15.51 -1.46
N VAL A 276 -20.63 -15.68 -0.19
CA VAL A 276 -20.20 -17.00 0.33
C VAL A 276 -21.34 -18.02 0.30
N ILE A 277 -22.57 -17.58 0.59
CA ILE A 277 -23.77 -18.43 0.48
C ILE A 277 -23.97 -18.91 -0.96
N LYS A 278 -23.82 -18.01 -1.93
CA LYS A 278 -23.94 -18.33 -3.35
C LYS A 278 -22.88 -19.32 -3.81
N GLU A 279 -21.61 -19.08 -3.52
CA GLU A 279 -20.49 -19.88 -4.05
C GLU A 279 -20.40 -21.29 -3.43
N PHE A 280 -20.83 -21.45 -2.17
CA PHE A 280 -20.93 -22.77 -1.53
C PHE A 280 -22.32 -23.44 -1.66
N ASN A 281 -23.29 -22.78 -2.30
CA ASN A 281 -24.69 -23.23 -2.40
C ASN A 281 -25.35 -23.49 -1.03
N LEU A 282 -25.17 -22.57 -0.08
CA LEU A 282 -25.72 -22.69 1.27
C LEU A 282 -27.17 -22.20 1.33
N THR A 283 -27.92 -22.65 2.32
CA THR A 283 -29.27 -22.13 2.59
C THR A 283 -29.20 -20.89 3.49
N GLU A 284 -30.13 -19.93 3.34
CA GLU A 284 -30.21 -18.77 4.24
C GLU A 284 -30.44 -19.18 5.71
N SER A 285 -31.02 -20.35 5.95
CA SER A 285 -31.16 -20.92 7.30
C SER A 285 -29.82 -21.22 7.99
N THR A 286 -28.72 -21.35 7.24
CA THR A 286 -27.35 -21.45 7.78
C THR A 286 -26.97 -20.22 8.60
N LEU A 287 -27.56 -19.05 8.31
CA LEU A 287 -27.38 -17.82 9.10
C LEU A 287 -28.11 -17.85 10.46
N LYS A 288 -29.12 -18.72 10.59
CA LYS A 288 -30.08 -18.73 11.72
C LYS A 288 -29.90 -19.93 12.64
N SER A 289 -29.02 -20.87 12.31
CA SER A 289 -28.82 -22.09 13.10
C SER A 289 -28.28 -21.78 14.50
N ARG A 290 -28.94 -22.32 15.52
CA ARG A 290 -28.49 -22.26 16.91
C ARG A 290 -27.31 -23.21 17.11
N PHE A 291 -26.30 -22.77 17.85
CA PHE A 291 -25.12 -23.58 18.16
C PHE A 291 -25.46 -24.62 19.21
N TYR A 292 -25.18 -25.88 18.90
CA TYR A 292 -25.52 -26.96 19.81
C TYR A 292 -24.39 -27.26 20.82
N GLU A 293 -23.11 -27.05 20.50
CA GLU A 293 -22.01 -27.35 21.44
C GLU A 293 -20.80 -26.45 21.19
N LYS A 294 -20.42 -25.59 22.15
CA LYS A 294 -19.31 -24.62 22.02
C LYS A 294 -17.93 -25.31 22.01
N GLU A 295 -17.79 -26.41 22.74
CA GLU A 295 -16.53 -27.14 22.95
C GLU A 295 -15.92 -27.70 21.65
N ASN A 296 -16.75 -28.04 20.65
CA ASN A 296 -16.29 -28.60 19.38
C ASN A 296 -15.73 -27.55 18.38
N TYR A 297 -15.81 -26.26 18.71
CA TYR A 297 -15.44 -25.17 17.81
C TYR A 297 -14.53 -24.10 18.43
N GLU A 298 -14.01 -24.33 19.64
CA GLU A 298 -13.07 -23.40 20.30
C GLU A 298 -11.81 -23.19 19.47
N ASN A 299 -11.33 -24.23 18.78
CA ASN A 299 -10.19 -24.16 17.87
C ASN A 299 -10.34 -23.10 16.76
N PHE A 300 -11.54 -22.94 16.17
CA PHE A 300 -11.76 -21.89 15.15
C PHE A 300 -11.77 -20.50 15.75
N TYR A 301 -12.26 -20.36 16.98
CA TYR A 301 -12.21 -19.09 17.69
C TYR A 301 -10.75 -18.70 17.97
N GLU A 302 -9.92 -19.64 18.41
CA GLU A 302 -8.48 -19.42 18.60
C GLU A 302 -7.79 -19.04 17.29
N ILE A 303 -8.03 -19.78 16.20
CA ILE A 303 -7.41 -19.50 14.88
C ILE A 303 -7.78 -18.11 14.35
N ILE A 304 -9.01 -17.64 14.57
CA ILE A 304 -9.48 -16.35 14.05
C ILE A 304 -9.01 -15.17 14.92
N ASN A 305 -8.81 -15.38 16.22
CA ASN A 305 -8.43 -14.31 17.16
C ASN A 305 -6.96 -14.36 17.61
N SER A 306 -6.14 -15.28 17.07
CA SER A 306 -4.69 -15.37 17.30
C SER A 306 -3.91 -14.39 16.43
#